data_AF-W7RTM4-F1
#
_entry.id   AF-W7RTM4-F1
#
_cell.length_a   1.000
_cell.length_b   1.000
_cell.length_c   1.000
_cell.angle_alpha   90.00
_cell.angle_beta   90.00
_cell.angle_gamma   90.00
#
_symmetry.space_group_name_H-M   'P 1'
#
loop_
_entity.id
_entity.type
_entity.pdbx_description
1 polymer ?
#
loop_
_entity_poly.entity_id
_entity_poly.type
_entity_poly.pdbx_seq_one_letter_code
_entity_poly.pdbx_strand_id
1 'polypeptide(L)'
;MKKTVLSLTLAASVLALGACSGGDSKAIVTSKVGDISVADFNEKAKSLTGPYVLQQMVTEKVLSDKYEVTDKEFKEAYDVTASQFGDSFSQALAESGLTEEGFKDSLRVQLLQEKALKDQAIKEEDVKKYYEQMKTELNGRHILVADEKTAKEVIAKIKGGAKFADVAKEYSTDTGSAEKGGELGWFSVGSMVDEFNDAAYALELNTLSEPVQTSFGYHVIEITDKRDVKDVGSFKDEEENIRTAMLGKLKQTGEDQVILKDIIAKMAKDANVRTPDKNLKQSLEFFTTTSEEQAKATEEAAKKAESEDKAEDTDKESN
;
A
#
# COMPACT_ATOMS: atom_id res chain seq x y z
N MET A 1 57.39 4.41 52.89
CA MET A 1 56.92 3.01 52.95
C MET A 1 55.68 2.92 53.84
N LYS A 2 54.75 2.04 53.46
CA LYS A 2 53.52 1.57 54.13
C LYS A 2 52.20 2.25 53.73
N LYS A 3 51.53 1.49 52.85
CA LYS A 3 50.13 1.50 52.42
C LYS A 3 49.20 1.22 53.61
N THR A 4 47.96 1.70 53.56
CA THR A 4 46.76 0.88 53.87
C THR A 4 45.53 1.47 53.20
N VAL A 5 44.67 0.55 52.79
CA VAL A 5 43.48 0.65 51.93
C VAL A 5 42.33 0.00 52.70
N LEU A 6 41.11 0.51 52.46
CA LEU A 6 39.77 -0.05 52.75
C LEU A 6 39.35 -0.28 54.21
N SER A 7 38.17 0.24 54.56
CA SER A 7 37.05 -0.62 55.02
C SER A 7 35.69 0.06 54.75
N LEU A 8 34.85 -0.64 54.00
CA LEU A 8 33.40 -0.45 53.90
C LEU A 8 32.74 -0.41 55.28
N THR A 9 31.68 0.37 55.43
CA THR A 9 30.56 0.01 56.32
C THR A 9 29.24 0.21 55.59
N LEU A 10 28.50 -0.88 55.49
CA LEU A 10 27.18 -1.03 54.89
C LEU A 10 26.18 -1.25 56.05
N ALA A 11 25.10 -0.47 56.09
CA ALA A 11 23.80 -0.82 56.68
C ALA A 11 22.84 0.34 56.37
N ALA A 12 21.91 0.18 55.42
CA ALA A 12 20.55 -0.35 55.62
C ALA A 12 19.75 0.51 56.63
N SER A 13 18.56 1.03 56.38
CA SER A 13 17.53 0.83 55.36
C SER A 13 16.38 1.73 55.81
N VAL A 14 15.83 2.60 54.96
CA VAL A 14 14.53 3.25 55.20
C VAL A 14 13.61 2.86 54.06
N LEU A 15 12.49 2.28 54.45
CA LEU A 15 11.43 1.69 53.63
C LEU A 15 10.96 2.65 52.53
N ALA A 16 11.01 2.18 51.28
CA ALA A 16 10.13 2.67 50.22
C ALA A 16 9.21 1.52 49.81
N LEU A 17 7.93 1.70 50.13
CA LEU A 17 6.83 0.95 49.55
C LEU A 17 6.82 1.14 48.03
N GLY A 18 6.76 0.04 47.28
CA GLY A 18 6.41 0.02 45.85
C GLY A 18 7.59 0.00 44.89
N ALA A 19 8.00 -1.19 44.46
CA ALA A 19 8.80 -1.35 43.25
C ALA A 19 8.63 -2.78 42.69
N CYS A 20 7.56 -2.98 41.92
CA CYS A 20 7.62 -3.94 40.82
C CYS A 20 8.54 -3.34 39.73
N SER A 21 9.87 -3.33 39.91
CA SER A 21 10.77 -2.68 38.94
C SER A 21 12.17 -3.30 38.79
N GLY A 22 12.36 -4.56 39.19
CA GLY A 22 13.67 -5.23 39.06
C GLY A 22 14.14 -5.42 37.60
N GLY A 23 13.25 -5.26 36.61
CA GLY A 23 13.58 -5.34 35.18
C GLY A 23 14.10 -4.05 34.58
N ASP A 24 13.60 -2.90 35.02
CA ASP A 24 13.87 -1.61 34.37
C ASP A 24 15.29 -1.11 34.63
N SER A 25 15.83 -1.37 35.82
CA SER A 25 17.22 -1.05 36.18
C SER A 25 18.25 -2.05 35.69
N LYS A 26 17.84 -3.12 34.99
CA LYS A 26 18.75 -4.16 34.52
C LYS A 26 19.63 -3.60 33.40
N ALA A 27 20.95 -3.71 33.53
CA ALA A 27 21.88 -3.34 32.46
C ALA A 27 21.74 -4.30 31.26
N ILE A 28 21.60 -3.75 30.06
CA ILE A 28 21.68 -4.48 28.79
C ILE A 28 23.04 -4.30 28.11
N VAL A 29 23.71 -3.20 28.39
CA VAL A 29 25.10 -2.96 28.00
C VAL A 29 25.84 -2.45 29.22
N THR A 30 26.97 -3.06 29.55
CA THR A 30 27.83 -2.60 30.64
C THR A 30 29.10 -1.97 30.10
N SER A 31 29.55 -0.85 30.67
CA SER A 31 30.78 -0.20 30.18
C SER A 31 31.52 0.58 31.26
N LYS A 32 32.77 0.97 30.98
CA LYS A 32 33.56 1.84 31.86
C LYS A 32 33.03 3.26 31.95
N VAL A 33 32.18 3.68 31.01
CA VAL A 33 31.63 5.04 30.92
C VAL A 33 30.16 5.12 31.36
N GLY A 34 29.64 4.04 31.96
CA GLY A 34 28.26 3.91 32.38
C GLY A 34 27.56 2.76 31.67
N ASP A 35 26.61 2.15 32.36
CA ASP A 35 25.79 1.08 31.82
C ASP A 35 24.56 1.68 31.12
N ILE A 36 24.03 0.97 30.13
CA ILE A 36 22.73 1.25 29.51
C ILE A 36 21.74 0.25 30.08
N SER A 37 20.69 0.75 30.72
CA SER A 37 19.63 -0.07 31.29
C SER A 37 18.53 -0.40 30.28
N VAL A 38 17.68 -1.38 30.63
CA VAL A 38 16.43 -1.66 29.90
C VAL A 38 15.56 -0.41 29.81
N ALA A 39 15.44 0.36 30.90
CA ALA A 39 14.67 1.60 30.91
C ALA A 39 15.21 2.64 29.92
N ASP A 40 16.54 2.88 29.93
CA ASP A 40 17.17 3.84 29.01
C ASP A 40 16.92 3.46 27.55
N PHE A 41 17.05 2.18 27.24
CA PHE A 41 16.76 1.66 25.91
C PHE A 41 15.30 1.83 25.52
N ASN A 42 14.37 1.43 26.39
CA ASN A 42 12.93 1.50 26.13
C ASN A 42 12.45 2.95 25.95
N GLU A 43 12.92 3.87 26.77
CA GLU A 43 12.58 5.30 26.64
C GLU A 43 13.09 5.86 25.31
N LYS A 44 14.35 5.56 24.97
CA LYS A 44 14.94 6.02 23.71
C LYS A 44 14.27 5.40 22.49
N ALA A 45 13.99 4.09 22.52
CA ALA A 45 13.28 3.38 21.46
C ALA A 45 11.87 3.94 21.29
N LYS A 46 11.12 4.14 22.39
CA LYS A 46 9.79 4.76 22.35
C LYS A 46 9.81 6.14 21.69
N SER A 47 10.86 6.94 21.92
CA SER A 47 10.99 8.27 21.32
C SER A 47 11.41 8.23 19.84
N LEU A 48 12.25 7.27 19.43
CA LEU A 48 12.81 7.23 18.07
C LEU A 48 11.96 6.39 17.10
N THR A 49 11.46 5.25 17.57
CA THR A 49 10.77 4.23 16.76
C THR A 49 9.40 3.84 17.32
N GLY A 50 9.02 4.34 18.49
CA GLY A 50 7.76 4.02 19.16
C GLY A 50 6.52 4.16 18.28
N PRO A 51 6.35 5.25 17.50
CA PRO A 51 5.22 5.37 16.56
C PRO A 51 5.14 4.22 15.55
N TYR A 52 6.27 3.83 14.96
CA TYR A 52 6.33 2.73 13.98
C TYR A 52 6.02 1.38 14.64
N VAL A 53 6.63 1.09 15.79
CA VAL A 53 6.39 -0.15 16.54
C VAL A 53 4.92 -0.23 16.98
N LEU A 54 4.36 0.88 17.48
CA LEU A 54 2.95 0.94 17.86
C LEU A 54 2.03 0.67 16.67
N GLN A 55 2.32 1.27 15.51
CA GLN A 55 1.55 1.03 14.29
C GLN A 55 1.57 -0.45 13.90
N GLN A 56 2.74 -1.10 13.92
CA GLN A 56 2.88 -2.54 13.65
C GLN A 56 2.04 -3.37 14.62
N MET A 57 2.17 -3.13 15.93
CA MET A 57 1.44 -3.88 16.97
C MET A 57 -0.07 -3.69 16.89
N VAL A 58 -0.54 -2.46 16.64
CA VAL A 58 -1.98 -2.21 16.48
C VAL A 58 -2.49 -2.87 15.21
N THR A 59 -1.76 -2.74 14.10
CA THR A 59 -2.13 -3.40 12.84
C THR A 59 -2.25 -4.90 13.04
N GLU A 60 -1.25 -5.53 13.66
CA GLU A 60 -1.29 -6.96 13.97
C GLU A 60 -2.53 -7.33 14.79
N LYS A 61 -2.79 -6.63 15.90
CA LYS A 61 -3.92 -6.91 16.77
C LYS A 61 -5.26 -6.75 16.07
N VAL A 62 -5.42 -5.66 15.33
CA VAL A 62 -6.68 -5.31 14.66
C VAL A 62 -6.95 -6.29 13.52
N LEU A 63 -5.94 -6.63 12.72
CA LEU A 63 -6.12 -7.59 11.64
C LEU A 63 -6.28 -9.01 12.16
N SER A 64 -5.58 -9.39 13.25
CA SER A 64 -5.69 -10.72 13.87
C SER A 64 -7.06 -11.02 14.48
N ASP A 65 -7.90 -10.00 14.70
CA ASP A 65 -9.29 -10.19 15.14
C ASP A 65 -10.13 -10.90 14.07
N LYS A 66 -9.80 -10.70 12.78
CA LYS A 66 -10.53 -11.26 11.64
C LYS A 66 -9.72 -12.26 10.83
N TYR A 67 -8.41 -12.08 10.74
CA TYR A 67 -7.54 -12.83 9.84
C TYR A 67 -6.55 -13.67 10.65
N GLU A 68 -6.43 -14.95 10.30
CA GLU A 68 -5.46 -15.86 10.91
C GLU A 68 -4.34 -16.16 9.91
N VAL A 69 -3.09 -16.20 10.39
CA VAL A 69 -1.95 -16.73 9.64
C VAL A 69 -1.59 -18.09 10.24
N THR A 70 -1.80 -19.14 9.45
CA THR A 70 -1.46 -20.50 9.85
C THR A 70 0.06 -20.71 9.86
N ASP A 71 0.53 -21.67 10.66
CA ASP A 71 1.94 -22.03 10.72
C ASP A 71 2.49 -22.45 9.35
N LYS A 72 1.64 -23.06 8.50
CA LYS A 72 2.00 -23.45 7.15
C LYS A 72 2.24 -22.23 6.26
N GLU A 73 1.28 -21.31 6.18
CA GLU A 73 1.39 -20.07 5.39
C GLU A 73 2.62 -19.27 5.83
N PHE A 74 2.82 -19.15 7.15
CA PHE A 74 3.97 -18.47 7.72
C PHE A 74 5.29 -19.12 7.32
N LYS A 75 5.40 -20.45 7.48
CA LYS A 75 6.62 -21.19 7.16
C LYS A 75 6.94 -21.09 5.67
N GLU A 76 5.96 -21.22 4.79
CA GLU A 76 6.15 -21.09 3.35
C GLU A 76 6.67 -19.70 2.98
N ALA A 77 6.07 -18.63 3.51
CA ALA A 77 6.52 -17.26 3.26
C ALA A 77 7.92 -16.99 3.83
N TYR A 78 8.22 -17.52 5.02
CA TYR A 78 9.54 -17.42 5.65
C TYR A 78 10.60 -18.12 4.81
N ASP A 79 10.35 -19.37 4.42
CA ASP A 79 11.30 -20.17 3.64
C ASP A 79 11.55 -19.54 2.26
N VAL A 80 10.51 -19.06 1.59
CA VAL A 80 10.64 -18.33 0.31
C VAL A 80 11.54 -17.12 0.50
N THR A 81 11.30 -16.29 1.52
CA THR A 81 12.10 -15.09 1.75
C THR A 81 13.53 -15.43 2.12
N ALA A 82 13.75 -16.35 3.07
CA ALA A 82 15.08 -16.77 3.50
C ALA A 82 15.88 -17.37 2.34
N SER A 83 15.24 -18.16 1.46
CA SER A 83 15.91 -18.78 0.31
C SER A 83 16.46 -17.78 -0.71
N GLN A 84 15.87 -16.58 -0.82
CA GLN A 84 16.38 -15.52 -1.70
C GLN A 84 17.75 -14.99 -1.26
N PHE A 85 18.03 -15.06 0.05
CA PHE A 85 19.29 -14.61 0.63
C PHE A 85 20.25 -15.78 0.95
N GLY A 86 19.72 -17.01 1.01
CA GLY A 86 20.49 -18.20 1.37
C GLY A 86 21.27 -18.01 2.66
N ASP A 87 22.55 -18.38 2.65
CA ASP A 87 23.44 -18.27 3.81
C ASP A 87 23.65 -16.81 4.29
N SER A 88 23.34 -15.81 3.45
CA SER A 88 23.46 -14.40 3.81
C SER A 88 22.23 -13.84 4.53
N PHE A 89 21.18 -14.65 4.76
CA PHE A 89 19.92 -14.17 5.34
C PHE A 89 20.11 -13.49 6.70
N SER A 90 20.85 -14.12 7.62
CA SER A 90 21.09 -13.53 8.95
C SER A 90 21.87 -12.21 8.88
N GLN A 91 22.83 -12.11 7.97
CA GLN A 91 23.59 -10.87 7.74
C GLN A 91 22.68 -9.78 7.15
N ALA A 92 21.85 -10.12 6.16
CA ALA A 92 20.91 -9.18 5.55
C ALA A 92 19.91 -8.61 6.57
N LEU A 93 19.42 -9.44 7.49
CA LEU A 93 18.59 -8.97 8.61
C LEU A 93 19.35 -7.99 9.50
N ALA A 94 20.58 -8.33 9.90
CA ALA A 94 21.40 -7.47 10.76
C ALA A 94 21.72 -6.12 10.09
N GLU A 95 22.02 -6.12 8.78
CA GLU A 95 22.23 -4.90 7.98
C GLU A 95 20.97 -4.03 7.90
N SER A 96 19.79 -4.66 7.89
CA SER A 96 18.49 -3.98 7.94
C SER A 96 18.08 -3.55 9.36
N GLY A 97 18.92 -3.82 10.37
CA GLY A 97 18.62 -3.52 11.78
C GLY A 97 17.57 -4.43 12.40
N LEU A 98 17.32 -5.61 11.82
CA LEU A 98 16.34 -6.59 12.28
C LEU A 98 17.01 -7.81 12.92
N THR A 99 16.34 -8.35 13.94
CA THR A 99 16.59 -9.71 14.42
C THR A 99 15.73 -10.70 13.64
N GLU A 100 16.03 -11.99 13.74
CA GLU A 100 15.16 -13.03 13.17
C GLU A 100 13.74 -12.96 13.76
N GLU A 101 13.62 -12.70 15.06
CA GLU A 101 12.33 -12.51 15.72
C GLU A 101 11.58 -11.30 15.18
N GLY A 102 12.25 -10.14 15.06
CA GLY A 102 11.64 -8.94 14.48
C GLY A 102 11.23 -9.12 13.02
N PHE A 103 12.01 -9.91 12.24
CA PHE A 103 11.62 -10.29 10.90
C PHE A 103 10.35 -11.16 10.90
N LYS A 104 10.30 -12.20 11.76
CA LYS A 104 9.12 -13.07 11.89
C LYS A 104 7.86 -12.28 12.25
N ASP A 105 7.96 -11.32 13.17
CA ASP A 105 6.85 -10.43 13.52
C ASP A 105 6.40 -9.60 12.31
N SER A 106 7.35 -8.98 11.61
CA SER A 106 7.04 -8.18 10.41
C SER A 106 6.40 -9.00 9.30
N LEU A 107 6.85 -10.25 9.10
CA LEU A 107 6.30 -11.18 8.12
C LEU A 107 4.86 -11.57 8.48
N ARG A 108 4.59 -11.79 9.78
CA ARG A 108 3.23 -12.10 10.25
C ARG A 108 2.27 -10.94 9.94
N VAL A 109 2.70 -9.71 10.22
CA VAL A 109 1.91 -8.50 9.88
C VAL A 109 1.70 -8.40 8.37
N GLN A 110 2.74 -8.61 7.56
CA GLN A 110 2.63 -8.57 6.10
C GLN A 110 1.59 -9.59 5.57
N LEU A 111 1.59 -10.82 6.11
CA LEU A 111 0.62 -11.84 5.71
C LEU A 111 -0.82 -11.48 6.12
N LEU A 112 -1.01 -10.89 7.30
CA LEU A 112 -2.30 -10.38 7.74
C LEU A 112 -2.80 -9.24 6.83
N GLN A 113 -1.92 -8.32 6.46
CA GLN A 113 -2.23 -7.20 5.55
C GLN A 113 -2.63 -7.71 4.16
N GLU A 114 -1.89 -8.69 3.63
CA GLU A 114 -2.23 -9.33 2.35
C GLU A 114 -3.60 -10.00 2.39
N LYS A 115 -3.92 -10.74 3.46
CA LYS A 115 -5.25 -11.33 3.66
C LYS A 115 -6.34 -10.27 3.71
N ALA A 116 -6.11 -9.18 4.43
CA ALA A 116 -7.06 -8.08 4.54
C ALA A 116 -7.34 -7.42 3.18
N LEU A 117 -6.29 -7.20 2.37
CA LEU A 117 -6.43 -6.69 1.01
C LEU A 117 -7.18 -7.66 0.10
N LYS A 118 -6.82 -8.95 0.11
CA LYS A 118 -7.51 -9.97 -0.70
C LYS A 118 -8.99 -10.10 -0.35
N ASP A 119 -9.35 -9.96 0.93
CA ASP A 119 -10.71 -10.05 1.42
C ASP A 119 -11.54 -8.79 1.16
N GLN A 120 -10.98 -7.59 1.39
CA GLN A 120 -11.76 -6.34 1.35
C GLN A 120 -11.58 -5.49 0.10
N ALA A 121 -10.44 -5.59 -0.58
CA ALA A 121 -10.17 -4.82 -1.80
C ALA A 121 -10.59 -5.59 -3.06
N ILE A 122 -10.46 -6.92 -3.05
CA ILE A 122 -10.69 -7.77 -4.21
C ILE A 122 -12.03 -8.49 -4.06
N LYS A 123 -13.06 -7.94 -4.67
CA LYS A 123 -14.40 -8.50 -4.56
C LYS A 123 -14.56 -9.73 -5.43
N GLU A 124 -15.35 -10.68 -4.94
CA GLU A 124 -15.69 -11.90 -5.64
C GLU A 124 -16.33 -11.66 -7.02
N GLU A 125 -17.10 -10.58 -7.17
CA GLU A 125 -17.68 -10.17 -8.45
C GLU A 125 -16.61 -9.81 -9.49
N ASP A 126 -15.56 -9.11 -9.07
CA ASP A 126 -14.45 -8.70 -9.93
C ASP A 126 -13.58 -9.91 -10.30
N VAL A 127 -13.36 -10.84 -9.37
CA VAL A 127 -12.62 -12.09 -9.63
C VAL A 127 -13.35 -12.95 -10.67
N LYS A 128 -14.69 -13.06 -10.57
CA LYS A 128 -15.51 -13.77 -11.56
C LYS A 128 -15.48 -13.08 -12.91
N LYS A 129 -15.62 -11.75 -12.94
CA LYS A 129 -15.51 -10.97 -14.17
C LYS A 129 -14.16 -11.20 -14.84
N TYR A 130 -13.07 -11.12 -14.08
CA TYR A 130 -11.72 -11.37 -14.57
C TYR A 130 -11.58 -12.78 -15.15
N TYR A 131 -12.07 -13.82 -14.44
CA TYR A 131 -12.05 -15.20 -14.94
C TYR A 131 -12.81 -15.38 -16.26
N GLU A 132 -13.99 -14.79 -16.39
CA GLU A 132 -14.73 -14.84 -17.65
C GLU A 132 -14.00 -14.13 -18.78
N GLN A 133 -13.34 -13.00 -18.49
CA GLN A 133 -12.53 -12.28 -19.47
C GLN A 133 -11.25 -13.04 -19.88
N MET A 134 -10.65 -13.83 -18.99
CA MET A 134 -9.49 -14.68 -19.32
C MET A 134 -9.77 -15.70 -20.43
N LYS A 135 -11.04 -16.07 -20.65
CA LYS A 135 -11.46 -17.01 -21.70
C LYS A 135 -11.40 -16.40 -23.09
N THR A 136 -11.17 -15.10 -23.22
CA THR A 136 -11.13 -14.41 -24.50
C THR A 136 -9.94 -13.47 -24.56
N GLU A 137 -9.10 -13.65 -25.57
CA GLU A 137 -8.10 -12.66 -25.96
C GLU A 137 -8.69 -11.70 -26.99
N LEU A 138 -8.31 -10.44 -26.88
CA LEU A 138 -8.69 -9.37 -27.78
C LEU A 138 -7.51 -9.00 -28.66
N ASN A 139 -7.78 -8.73 -29.94
CA ASN A 139 -6.86 -7.98 -30.79
C ASN A 139 -7.45 -6.59 -30.99
N GLY A 140 -6.62 -5.56 -30.88
CA GLY A 140 -7.11 -4.21 -31.04
C GLY A 140 -6.03 -3.20 -31.33
N ARG A 141 -6.49 -1.98 -31.50
CA ARG A 141 -5.67 -0.80 -31.71
C ARG A 141 -6.19 0.35 -30.88
N HIS A 142 -5.31 1.29 -30.56
CA HIS A 142 -5.69 2.48 -29.81
C HIS A 142 -4.97 3.74 -30.28
N ILE A 143 -5.52 4.88 -29.90
CA ILE A 143 -4.91 6.20 -30.02
C ILE A 143 -4.90 6.81 -28.62
N LEU A 144 -3.71 7.15 -28.11
CA LEU A 144 -3.54 7.82 -26.82
C LEU A 144 -3.36 9.32 -27.06
N VAL A 145 -4.11 10.17 -26.36
CA VAL A 145 -3.98 11.62 -26.43
C VAL A 145 -4.02 12.25 -25.05
N ALA A 146 -3.52 13.47 -24.92
CA ALA A 146 -3.42 14.13 -23.61
C ALA A 146 -4.77 14.51 -22.99
N ASP A 147 -5.78 14.81 -23.81
CA ASP A 147 -7.04 15.38 -23.35
C ASP A 147 -8.27 14.83 -24.09
N GLU A 148 -9.43 14.90 -23.42
CA GLU A 148 -10.70 14.37 -23.90
C GLU A 148 -11.18 15.06 -25.19
N LYS A 149 -10.88 16.36 -25.36
CA LYS A 149 -11.31 17.11 -26.55
C LYS A 149 -10.60 16.57 -27.79
N THR A 150 -9.29 16.34 -27.68
CA THR A 150 -8.50 15.72 -28.75
C THR A 150 -8.99 14.30 -29.03
N ALA A 151 -9.37 13.53 -28.01
CA ALA A 151 -9.93 12.19 -28.20
C ALA A 151 -11.25 12.21 -28.99
N LYS A 152 -12.14 13.17 -28.68
CA LYS A 152 -13.39 13.39 -29.42
C LYS A 152 -13.14 13.81 -30.87
N GLU A 153 -12.12 14.63 -31.11
CA GLU A 153 -11.70 15.00 -32.47
C GLU A 153 -11.22 13.78 -33.27
N VAL A 154 -10.38 12.94 -32.68
CA VAL A 154 -9.91 11.68 -33.27
C VAL A 154 -11.10 10.78 -33.65
N ILE A 155 -12.05 10.58 -32.73
CA ILE A 155 -13.28 9.80 -33.00
C ILE A 155 -14.05 10.40 -34.19
N ALA A 156 -14.20 11.72 -34.25
CA ALA A 156 -14.92 12.38 -35.34
C ALA A 156 -14.22 12.21 -36.69
N LYS A 157 -12.87 12.27 -36.74
CA LYS A 157 -12.10 12.03 -37.98
C LYS A 157 -12.29 10.61 -38.49
N ILE A 158 -12.20 9.61 -37.60
CA ILE A 158 -12.35 8.20 -37.98
C ILE A 158 -13.79 7.94 -38.45
N LYS A 159 -14.80 8.44 -37.72
CA LYS A 159 -16.21 8.35 -38.15
C LYS A 159 -16.48 9.10 -39.47
N GLY A 160 -15.68 10.13 -39.77
CA GLY A 160 -15.68 10.87 -41.04
C GLY A 160 -14.97 10.16 -42.20
N GLY A 161 -14.41 8.96 -41.98
CA GLY A 161 -13.79 8.13 -43.02
C GLY A 161 -12.26 8.20 -43.06
N ALA A 162 -11.60 8.92 -42.14
CA ALA A 162 -10.15 8.83 -42.02
C ALA A 162 -9.74 7.42 -41.58
N LYS A 163 -8.63 6.91 -42.12
CA LYS A 163 -8.11 5.60 -41.70
C LYS A 163 -7.57 5.71 -40.28
N PHE A 164 -7.95 4.77 -39.42
CA PHE A 164 -7.49 4.72 -38.03
C PHE A 164 -5.96 4.82 -37.94
N ALA A 165 -5.23 4.06 -38.77
CA ALA A 165 -3.78 4.04 -38.75
C ALA A 165 -3.13 5.40 -39.09
N ASP A 166 -3.75 6.20 -39.96
CA ASP A 166 -3.25 7.53 -40.31
C ASP A 166 -3.50 8.50 -39.14
N VAL A 167 -4.69 8.42 -38.52
CA VAL A 167 -5.03 9.22 -37.33
C VAL A 167 -4.17 8.83 -36.13
N ALA A 168 -3.86 7.54 -35.96
CA ALA A 168 -2.98 7.06 -34.90
C ALA A 168 -1.56 7.63 -35.04
N LYS A 169 -1.01 7.67 -36.25
CA LYS A 169 0.31 8.27 -36.51
C LYS A 169 0.34 9.78 -36.25
N GLU A 170 -0.75 10.48 -36.55
CA GLU A 170 -0.83 11.93 -36.42
C GLU A 170 -1.09 12.36 -34.96
N TYR A 171 -1.95 11.66 -34.23
CA TYR A 171 -2.45 12.11 -32.92
C TYR A 171 -1.91 11.30 -31.74
N SER A 172 -1.56 10.02 -31.92
CA SER A 172 -1.25 9.16 -30.78
C SER A 172 0.09 9.55 -30.15
N THR A 173 0.08 9.80 -28.84
CA THR A 173 1.28 10.02 -28.04
C THR A 173 1.93 8.71 -27.59
N ASP A 174 1.31 7.56 -27.85
CA ASP A 174 1.95 6.27 -27.61
C ASP A 174 2.96 5.93 -28.71
N THR A 175 4.22 6.24 -28.44
CA THR A 175 5.35 5.95 -29.34
C THR A 175 5.54 4.46 -29.68
N GLY A 176 4.98 3.53 -28.88
CA GLY A 176 5.11 2.09 -29.10
C GLY A 176 4.22 1.54 -30.21
N SER A 177 3.02 2.12 -30.37
CA SER A 177 1.99 1.67 -31.31
C SER A 177 1.66 2.70 -32.41
N ALA A 178 1.87 4.00 -32.20
CA ALA A 178 1.47 5.08 -33.12
C ALA A 178 1.95 4.82 -34.56
N GLU A 179 3.25 4.58 -34.74
CA GLU A 179 3.87 4.32 -36.05
C GLU A 179 3.37 3.05 -36.73
N LYS A 180 2.82 2.11 -35.95
CA LYS A 180 2.22 0.86 -36.43
C LYS A 180 0.71 0.99 -36.61
N GLY A 181 0.18 2.22 -36.61
CA GLY A 181 -1.26 2.47 -36.77
C GLY A 181 -2.08 2.22 -35.51
N GLY A 182 -1.45 2.28 -34.33
CA GLY A 182 -2.08 2.07 -33.03
C GLY A 182 -2.22 0.60 -32.63
N GLU A 183 -1.69 -0.34 -33.42
CA GLU A 183 -1.82 -1.79 -33.21
C GLU A 183 -1.19 -2.25 -31.89
N LEU A 184 -1.99 -2.95 -31.06
CA LEU A 184 -1.57 -3.53 -29.78
C LEU A 184 -1.24 -5.02 -29.89
N GLY A 185 -1.73 -5.68 -30.94
CA GLY A 185 -1.67 -7.14 -31.05
C GLY A 185 -2.69 -7.83 -30.14
N TRP A 186 -2.44 -9.10 -29.83
CA TRP A 186 -3.30 -9.90 -28.96
C TRP A 186 -2.97 -9.66 -27.50
N PHE A 187 -3.99 -9.38 -26.69
CA PHE A 187 -3.85 -9.22 -25.25
C PHE A 187 -5.01 -9.90 -24.51
N SER A 188 -4.75 -10.27 -23.26
CA SER A 188 -5.74 -10.80 -22.33
C SER A 188 -5.99 -9.81 -21.19
N VAL A 189 -7.01 -10.07 -20.39
CA VAL A 189 -7.32 -9.30 -19.19
C VAL A 189 -6.10 -9.21 -18.27
N GLY A 190 -5.92 -8.06 -17.64
CA GLY A 190 -4.76 -7.76 -16.80
C GLY A 190 -3.53 -7.28 -17.55
N SER A 191 -3.50 -7.38 -18.89
CA SER A 191 -2.36 -6.86 -19.69
C SER A 191 -2.31 -5.33 -19.73
N MET A 192 -3.48 -4.68 -19.64
CA MET A 192 -3.62 -3.22 -19.62
C MET A 192 -4.12 -2.72 -18.25
N VAL A 193 -4.12 -1.40 -18.06
CA VAL A 193 -4.78 -0.74 -16.91
C VAL A 193 -6.29 -1.02 -16.90
N ASP A 194 -6.92 -0.96 -15.72
CA ASP A 194 -8.28 -1.49 -15.54
C ASP A 194 -9.32 -0.76 -16.37
N GLU A 195 -9.22 0.56 -16.47
CA GLU A 195 -10.13 1.39 -17.25
C GLU A 195 -10.05 1.04 -18.75
N PHE A 196 -8.84 0.75 -19.24
CA PHE A 196 -8.64 0.31 -20.62
C PHE A 196 -9.23 -1.09 -20.84
N ASN A 197 -8.91 -2.06 -19.96
CA ASN A 197 -9.44 -3.42 -20.08
C ASN A 197 -10.96 -3.43 -20.06
N ASP A 198 -11.58 -2.73 -19.12
CA ASP A 198 -13.03 -2.68 -18.98
C ASP A 198 -13.71 -2.12 -20.23
N ALA A 199 -13.17 -1.03 -20.79
CA ALA A 199 -13.66 -0.50 -22.05
C ALA A 199 -13.44 -1.50 -23.20
N ALA A 200 -12.24 -2.06 -23.34
CA ALA A 200 -11.90 -2.99 -24.42
C ALA A 200 -12.81 -4.23 -24.43
N TYR A 201 -13.04 -4.85 -23.27
CA TYR A 201 -13.89 -6.04 -23.17
C TYR A 201 -15.38 -5.74 -23.37
N ALA A 202 -15.83 -4.52 -23.10
CA ALA A 202 -17.20 -4.08 -23.34
C ALA A 202 -17.49 -3.73 -24.81
N LEU A 203 -16.46 -3.53 -25.65
CA LEU A 203 -16.64 -3.13 -27.05
C LEU A 203 -17.14 -4.26 -27.95
N GLU A 204 -17.98 -3.89 -28.90
CA GLU A 204 -18.29 -4.71 -30.07
C GLU A 204 -17.13 -4.67 -31.08
N LEU A 205 -17.00 -5.72 -31.88
CA LEU A 205 -15.98 -5.80 -32.93
C LEU A 205 -16.10 -4.65 -33.92
N ASN A 206 -14.96 -4.04 -34.25
CA ASN A 206 -14.82 -2.94 -35.21
C ASN A 206 -15.65 -1.69 -34.83
N THR A 207 -15.85 -1.47 -33.53
CA THR A 207 -16.46 -0.24 -33.00
C THR A 207 -15.44 0.57 -32.22
N LEU A 208 -15.61 1.89 -32.25
CA LEU A 208 -14.79 2.82 -31.46
C LEU A 208 -15.37 2.98 -30.07
N SER A 209 -14.50 3.01 -29.07
CA SER A 209 -14.86 3.47 -27.73
C SER A 209 -15.20 4.96 -27.71
N GLU A 210 -15.93 5.35 -26.66
CA GLU A 210 -15.86 6.73 -26.16
C GLU A 210 -14.45 7.00 -25.57
N PRO A 211 -14.05 8.26 -25.35
CA PRO A 211 -12.77 8.56 -24.72
C PRO A 211 -12.62 7.87 -23.36
N VAL A 212 -11.61 7.00 -23.23
CA VAL A 212 -11.33 6.26 -22.00
C VAL A 212 -10.19 6.95 -21.25
N GLN A 213 -10.46 7.52 -20.09
CA GLN A 213 -9.44 8.17 -19.27
C GLN A 213 -8.63 7.13 -18.50
N THR A 214 -7.31 7.29 -18.48
CA THR A 214 -6.36 6.53 -17.64
C THR A 214 -5.33 7.49 -17.04
N SER A 215 -4.40 6.97 -16.23
CA SER A 215 -3.25 7.75 -15.75
C SER A 215 -2.30 8.21 -16.87
N PHE A 216 -2.39 7.65 -18.08
CA PHE A 216 -1.57 8.02 -19.23
C PHE A 216 -2.20 9.11 -20.12
N GLY A 217 -3.50 9.39 -19.96
CA GLY A 217 -4.26 10.30 -20.82
C GLY A 217 -5.62 9.72 -21.21
N TYR A 218 -6.07 10.03 -22.43
CA TYR A 218 -7.32 9.52 -23.00
C TYR A 218 -7.05 8.57 -24.15
N HIS A 219 -7.70 7.42 -24.13
CA HIS A 219 -7.59 6.39 -25.16
C HIS A 219 -8.85 6.35 -26.02
N VAL A 220 -8.68 6.22 -27.33
CA VAL A 220 -9.72 5.80 -28.27
C VAL A 220 -9.38 4.39 -28.71
N ILE A 221 -10.24 3.43 -28.43
CA ILE A 221 -9.97 1.99 -28.57
C ILE A 221 -10.85 1.40 -29.66
N GLU A 222 -10.30 0.49 -30.44
CA GLU A 222 -11.04 -0.37 -31.38
C GLU A 222 -10.57 -1.81 -31.25
N ILE A 223 -11.52 -2.74 -31.07
CA ILE A 223 -11.23 -4.17 -31.04
C ILE A 223 -11.47 -4.74 -32.43
N THR A 224 -10.41 -5.23 -33.05
CA THR A 224 -10.39 -5.72 -34.44
C THR A 224 -10.69 -7.21 -34.52
N ASP A 225 -10.37 -7.96 -33.47
CA ASP A 225 -10.63 -9.41 -33.41
C ASP A 225 -10.81 -9.92 -31.97
N LYS A 226 -11.46 -11.07 -31.80
CA LYS A 226 -11.62 -11.78 -30.53
C LYS A 226 -11.40 -13.27 -30.75
N ARG A 227 -10.65 -13.91 -29.85
CA ARG A 227 -10.45 -15.38 -29.91
C ARG A 227 -10.60 -16.02 -28.54
N ASP A 228 -11.17 -17.22 -28.53
CA ASP A 228 -11.30 -18.01 -27.32
C ASP A 228 -9.95 -18.60 -26.91
N VAL A 229 -9.63 -18.48 -25.63
CA VAL A 229 -8.49 -19.14 -24.99
C VAL A 229 -8.93 -20.52 -24.54
N LYS A 230 -8.27 -21.55 -25.07
CA LYS A 230 -8.48 -22.92 -24.61
C LYS A 230 -7.68 -23.14 -23.33
N ASP A 231 -8.21 -23.98 -22.45
CA ASP A 231 -7.52 -24.50 -21.27
C ASP A 231 -7.23 -23.48 -20.15
N VAL A 232 -8.12 -22.51 -19.91
CA VAL A 232 -8.02 -21.55 -18.78
C VAL A 232 -8.23 -22.13 -17.37
N GLY A 233 -8.29 -23.45 -17.21
CA GLY A 233 -8.61 -24.10 -15.93
C GLY A 233 -10.07 -23.85 -15.46
N SER A 234 -10.45 -24.47 -14.34
CA SER A 234 -11.74 -24.18 -13.71
C SER A 234 -11.64 -22.91 -12.85
N PHE A 235 -12.76 -22.20 -12.64
CA PHE A 235 -12.76 -21.01 -11.78
C PHE A 235 -12.12 -21.29 -10.41
N LYS A 236 -12.42 -22.46 -9.83
CA LYS A 236 -11.88 -22.87 -8.53
C LYS A 236 -10.35 -23.01 -8.54
N ASP A 237 -9.77 -23.45 -9.66
CA ASP A 237 -8.33 -23.63 -9.77
C ASP A 237 -7.61 -22.29 -9.98
N GLU A 238 -8.27 -21.33 -10.65
CA GLU A 238 -7.70 -20.02 -10.97
C GLU A 238 -8.02 -18.91 -9.97
N GLU A 239 -9.01 -19.08 -9.09
CA GLU A 239 -9.49 -18.01 -8.20
C GLU A 239 -8.34 -17.35 -7.43
N GLU A 240 -7.46 -18.14 -6.82
CA GLU A 240 -6.34 -17.60 -6.03
C GLU A 240 -5.25 -16.99 -6.90
N ASN A 241 -5.04 -17.51 -8.12
CA ASN A 241 -4.11 -16.91 -9.09
C ASN A 241 -4.61 -15.52 -9.52
N ILE A 242 -5.92 -15.39 -9.78
CA ILE A 242 -6.55 -14.13 -10.14
C ILE A 242 -6.46 -13.14 -8.99
N ARG A 243 -6.82 -13.54 -7.76
CA ARG A 243 -6.70 -12.68 -6.57
C ARG A 243 -5.25 -12.23 -6.37
N THR A 244 -4.29 -13.10 -6.60
CA THR A 244 -2.86 -12.77 -6.52
C THR A 244 -2.44 -11.78 -7.63
N ALA A 245 -2.90 -11.97 -8.86
CA ALA A 245 -2.63 -11.05 -9.97
C ALA A 245 -3.22 -9.66 -9.72
N MET A 246 -4.48 -9.59 -9.26
CA MET A 246 -5.15 -8.34 -8.90
C MET A 246 -4.44 -7.63 -7.74
N LEU A 247 -4.02 -8.37 -6.71
CA LEU A 247 -3.24 -7.80 -5.61
C LEU A 247 -1.88 -7.28 -6.10
N GLY A 248 -1.21 -8.01 -6.99
CA GLY A 248 0.04 -7.59 -7.62
C GLY A 248 -0.10 -6.27 -8.35
N LYS A 249 -1.22 -6.09 -9.07
CA LYS A 249 -1.56 -4.83 -9.74
C LYS A 249 -1.76 -3.68 -8.77
N LEU A 250 -2.52 -3.89 -7.69
CA LEU A 250 -2.70 -2.87 -6.64
C LEU A 250 -1.36 -2.45 -6.00
N LYS A 251 -0.46 -3.41 -5.78
CA LYS A 251 0.90 -3.15 -5.27
C LYS A 251 1.76 -2.36 -6.26
N GLN A 252 1.58 -2.60 -7.56
CA GLN A 252 2.31 -1.88 -8.62
C GLN A 252 1.84 -0.43 -8.76
N THR A 253 0.53 -0.17 -8.60
CA THR A 253 -0.04 1.18 -8.66
C THR A 253 0.12 1.95 -7.35
N GLY A 254 0.40 1.26 -6.24
CA GLY A 254 0.47 1.83 -4.89
C GLY A 254 -0.90 2.07 -4.25
N GLU A 255 -1.98 1.66 -4.92
CA GLU A 255 -3.34 1.75 -4.40
C GLU A 255 -3.54 0.84 -3.19
N ASP A 256 -2.80 -0.27 -3.12
CA ASP A 256 -2.79 -1.18 -1.99
C ASP A 256 -2.49 -0.45 -0.67
N GLN A 257 -1.55 0.52 -0.68
CA GLN A 257 -1.17 1.26 0.53
C GLN A 257 -2.31 2.12 1.07
N VAL A 258 -3.04 2.80 0.17
CA VAL A 258 -4.18 3.66 0.53
C VAL A 258 -5.35 2.81 1.02
N ILE A 259 -5.66 1.74 0.29
CA ILE A 259 -6.74 0.81 0.65
C ILE A 259 -6.43 0.14 1.99
N LEU A 260 -5.22 -0.36 2.18
CA LEU A 260 -4.80 -1.02 3.42
C LEU A 260 -4.85 -0.08 4.61
N LYS A 261 -4.39 1.17 4.45
CA LYS A 261 -4.52 2.20 5.48
C LYS A 261 -5.98 2.38 5.88
N ASP A 262 -6.89 2.51 4.92
CA ASP A 262 -8.31 2.70 5.18
C ASP A 262 -8.96 1.48 5.84
N ILE A 263 -8.58 0.26 5.43
CA ILE A 263 -9.01 -0.98 6.07
C ILE A 263 -8.59 -0.99 7.55
N ILE A 264 -7.29 -0.75 7.82
CA ILE A 264 -6.75 -0.74 9.18
C ILE A 264 -7.42 0.35 10.02
N ALA A 265 -7.60 1.56 9.48
CA ALA A 265 -8.24 2.67 10.17
C ALA A 265 -9.70 2.34 10.56
N LYS A 266 -10.48 1.78 9.63
CA LYS A 266 -11.87 1.34 9.89
C LYS A 266 -11.90 0.28 10.99
N MET A 267 -11.10 -0.78 10.84
CA MET A 267 -11.07 -1.87 11.82
C MET A 267 -10.55 -1.40 13.19
N ALA A 268 -9.59 -0.47 13.24
CA ALA A 268 -9.09 0.10 14.49
C ALA A 268 -10.16 0.97 15.20
N LYS A 269 -11.01 1.67 14.45
CA LYS A 269 -12.16 2.39 15.03
C LYS A 269 -13.22 1.45 15.57
N ASP A 270 -13.54 0.40 14.82
CA ASP A 270 -14.51 -0.62 15.23
C ASP A 270 -14.05 -1.32 16.52
N ALA A 271 -12.74 -1.57 16.62
CA ALA A 271 -12.09 -2.09 17.83
C ALA A 271 -11.91 -1.04 18.95
N ASN A 272 -12.31 0.22 18.73
CA ASN A 272 -12.19 1.33 19.66
C ASN A 272 -10.76 1.51 20.22
N VAL A 273 -9.77 1.44 19.34
CA VAL A 273 -8.35 1.60 19.71
C VAL A 273 -8.12 3.00 20.27
N ARG A 274 -7.55 3.06 21.48
CA ARG A 274 -7.25 4.31 22.21
C ARG A 274 -5.90 4.19 22.90
N THR A 275 -5.24 5.32 23.10
CA THR A 275 -4.01 5.40 23.89
C THR A 275 -4.17 6.40 25.03
N PRO A 276 -3.84 6.02 26.28
CA PRO A 276 -3.70 6.99 27.37
C PRO A 276 -2.39 7.79 27.26
N ASP A 277 -1.47 7.38 26.39
CA ASP A 277 -0.16 7.99 26.24
C ASP A 277 -0.23 9.24 25.33
N LYS A 278 0.00 10.40 25.92
CA LYS A 278 -0.04 11.70 25.22
C LYS A 278 0.98 11.79 24.09
N ASN A 279 2.14 11.16 24.22
CA ASN A 279 3.22 11.22 23.22
C ASN A 279 2.92 10.35 22.00
N LEU A 280 2.02 9.37 22.15
CA LEU A 280 1.61 8.47 21.07
C LEU A 280 0.23 8.82 20.50
N LYS A 281 -0.46 9.80 21.08
CA LYS A 281 -1.82 10.18 20.69
C LYS A 281 -1.90 10.60 19.22
N GLN A 282 -0.99 11.48 18.79
CA GLN A 282 -0.95 11.95 17.40
C GLN A 282 -0.66 10.80 16.42
N SER A 283 0.24 9.89 16.79
CA SER A 283 0.52 8.70 15.98
C SER A 283 -0.71 7.82 15.84
N LEU A 284 -1.42 7.57 16.96
CA LEU A 284 -2.67 6.82 16.98
C LEU A 284 -3.74 7.46 16.09
N GLU A 285 -3.93 8.78 16.21
CA GLU A 285 -4.89 9.53 15.39
C GLU A 285 -4.57 9.38 13.89
N PHE A 286 -3.30 9.47 13.50
CA PHE A 286 -2.88 9.34 12.09
C PHE A 286 -3.28 8.00 11.47
N PHE A 287 -3.08 6.87 12.16
CA PHE A 287 -3.40 5.54 11.58
C PHE A 287 -4.84 5.09 11.84
N THR A 288 -5.59 5.79 12.69
CA THR A 288 -7.02 5.57 12.88
C THR A 288 -7.88 6.49 12.01
N THR A 289 -7.29 7.39 11.22
CA THR A 289 -8.02 8.29 10.33
C THR A 289 -7.99 7.75 8.90
N THR A 290 -9.16 7.68 8.25
CA THR A 290 -9.24 7.23 6.85
C THR A 290 -8.73 8.32 5.90
N SER A 291 -8.39 7.94 4.67
CA SER A 291 -7.90 8.86 3.65
C SER A 291 -8.95 9.91 3.28
N GLU A 292 -10.24 9.54 3.25
CA GLU A 292 -11.35 10.47 3.05
C GLU A 292 -11.46 11.52 4.17
N GLU A 293 -11.33 11.11 5.44
CA GLU A 293 -11.38 12.02 6.58
C GLU A 293 -10.19 12.96 6.60
N GLN A 294 -9.00 12.46 6.25
CA GLN A 294 -7.82 13.28 6.13
C GLN A 294 -7.98 14.34 5.03
N ALA A 295 -8.58 13.98 3.88
CA ALA A 295 -8.89 14.92 2.81
C ALA A 295 -9.88 16.01 3.27
N LYS A 296 -10.97 15.62 3.97
CA LYS A 296 -11.95 16.56 4.53
C LYS A 296 -11.32 17.53 5.53
N ALA A 297 -10.52 17.04 6.47
CA ALA A 297 -9.84 17.88 7.44
C ALA A 297 -8.88 18.89 6.78
N THR A 298 -8.22 18.48 5.69
CA THR A 298 -7.33 19.35 4.91
C THR A 298 -8.12 20.45 4.18
N GLU A 299 -9.25 20.09 3.57
CA GLU A 299 -10.14 21.06 2.90
C GLU A 299 -10.73 22.07 3.89
N GLU A 300 -11.16 21.62 5.07
CA GLU A 300 -11.67 22.50 6.13
C GLU A 300 -10.59 23.44 6.67
N ALA A 301 -9.36 22.95 6.85
CA ALA A 301 -8.23 23.78 7.28
C ALA A 301 -7.88 24.84 6.22
N ALA A 302 -7.89 24.47 4.92
CA ALA A 302 -7.65 25.40 3.82
C ALA A 302 -8.73 26.50 3.76
N LYS A 303 -10.01 26.12 3.86
CA LYS A 303 -11.13 27.09 3.91
C LYS A 303 -11.02 28.05 5.10
N LYS A 304 -10.57 27.54 6.26
CA LYS A 304 -10.39 28.36 7.45
C LYS A 304 -9.24 29.37 7.26
N ALA A 305 -8.11 28.93 6.71
CA ALA A 305 -6.98 29.81 6.42
C ALA A 305 -7.35 30.92 5.41
N GLU A 306 -8.10 30.59 4.33
CA GLU A 306 -8.60 31.59 3.38
C GLU A 306 -9.57 32.60 4.01
N SER A 307 -10.35 32.18 5.01
CA SER A 307 -11.28 33.07 5.72
C SER A 307 -10.58 34.00 6.71
N GLU A 308 -9.48 33.57 7.30
CA GLU A 308 -8.66 34.37 8.23
C GLU A 308 -7.83 35.41 7.45
N ASP A 309 -7.29 35.05 6.29
CA ASP A 309 -6.52 35.95 5.42
C ASP A 309 -7.41 37.08 4.83
N LYS A 310 -8.66 36.75 4.44
CA LYS A 310 -9.65 37.76 4.00
C LYS A 310 -10.10 38.71 5.11
N ALA A 311 -10.08 38.28 6.37
CA ALA A 311 -10.43 39.14 7.50
C ALA A 311 -9.30 40.13 7.84
N GLU A 312 -8.03 39.72 7.67
CA GLU A 312 -6.86 40.58 7.89
C GLU A 312 -6.71 41.67 6.80
N ASP A 313 -7.14 41.40 5.56
CA ASP A 313 -7.06 42.38 4.46
C ASP A 313 -8.12 43.49 4.58
N THR A 314 -9.32 43.15 5.10
CA THR A 314 -10.39 44.15 5.35
C THR A 314 -10.07 45.13 6.48
N ASP A 315 -9.22 44.75 7.43
CA ASP A 315 -8.78 45.62 8.53
C ASP A 315 -7.60 46.54 8.11
N LYS A 316 -6.92 46.27 6.99
CA LYS A 316 -5.85 47.13 6.46
C LYS A 316 -6.32 48.21 5.49
N GLU A 317 -7.44 47.99 4.78
CA GLU A 317 -8.03 49.02 3.90
C GLU A 317 -8.90 50.05 4.65
N SER A 318 -9.16 49.84 5.94
CA SER A 318 -10.04 50.67 6.77
C SER A 318 -9.31 51.63 7.73
N ASN A 319 -7.99 51.82 7.57
CA ASN A 319 -7.16 52.71 8.41
C ASN A 319 -6.39 53.77 7.60
#